data_AF-A0A0F9V837-F1
#
_entry.id   AF-A0A0F9V837-F1
#
_cell.length_a   1.000
_cell.length_b   1.000
_cell.length_c   1.000
_cell.angle_alpha   90.00
_cell.angle_beta   90.00
_cell.angle_gamma   90.00
#
_symmetry.space_group_name_H-M   'P 1'
#
loop_
_entity.id
_entity.type
_entity.pdbx_description
1 polymer ?
#
loop_
_entity_poly.entity_id
_entity_poly.type
_entity_poly.pdbx_seq_one_letter_code
_entity_poly.pdbx_strand_id
1 'polypeptide(L)'
;MRSELMGHIWGKRLEFCTDPCSTPLGRILSSLLASPITRFTVEVEDADLTPVAIYAGEEVISGASLADVLEQEFGLDLEEDAIVLIEPCAPIASTPSCPVALGHQIGHIIVSLAQIERDGFTTSESLLSAGNIAHSIHHQMLHTATPGEHIH
;
A
#
# COMPACT_ATOMS: atom_id res chain seq x y z
N MET A 1 -0.23 13.44 0.69
CA MET A 1 -0.12 12.12 1.33
C MET A 1 1.20 11.43 1.06
N ARG A 2 1.48 10.81 -0.10
CA ARG A 2 2.76 10.06 -0.30
C ARG A 2 4.02 10.93 -0.10
N SER A 3 4.06 12.13 -0.69
CA SER A 3 5.17 13.08 -0.51
C SER A 3 5.34 13.59 0.93
N GLU A 4 4.24 13.68 1.67
CA GLU A 4 4.21 14.15 3.06
C GLU A 4 4.70 13.05 4.01
N LEU A 5 4.26 11.81 3.80
CA LEU A 5 4.77 10.62 4.49
C LEU A 5 6.29 10.52 4.35
N MET A 6 6.82 10.61 3.13
CA MET A 6 8.26 10.57 2.91
C MET A 6 8.99 11.72 3.61
N GLY A 7 8.37 12.90 3.69
CA GLY A 7 8.88 14.02 4.49
C GLY A 7 9.00 13.69 5.98
N HIS A 8 8.06 12.93 6.54
CA HIS A 8 8.13 12.45 7.92
C HIS A 8 9.16 11.34 8.13
N ILE A 9 9.26 10.38 7.19
CA ILE A 9 10.26 9.29 7.21
C ILE A 9 11.66 9.86 7.17
N TRP A 10 12.02 10.58 6.10
CA TRP A 10 13.38 11.11 5.93
C TRP A 10 13.70 12.27 6.86
N GLY A 11 12.68 12.98 7.34
CA GLY A 11 12.82 13.97 8.41
C GLY A 11 13.10 13.37 9.78
N LYS A 12 13.10 12.03 9.92
CA LYS A 12 13.23 11.30 11.19
C LYS A 12 12.20 11.74 12.24
N ARG A 13 10.99 12.04 11.77
CA ARG A 13 9.87 12.51 12.60
C ARG A 13 8.92 11.39 13.01
N LEU A 14 9.12 10.19 12.46
CA LEU A 14 8.37 9.00 12.81
C LEU A 14 9.07 8.24 13.92
N GLU A 15 8.30 7.87 14.92
CA GLU A 15 8.70 7.01 16.02
C GLU A 15 7.94 5.70 15.92
N PHE A 16 8.69 4.59 15.92
CA PHE A 16 8.08 3.26 15.89
C PHE A 16 7.43 2.92 17.23
N CYS A 17 6.19 2.46 17.19
CA CYS A 17 5.43 2.04 18.37
C CYS A 17 5.41 0.51 18.47
N THR A 18 6.00 -0.04 19.54
CA THR A 18 6.07 -1.50 19.76
C THR A 18 4.73 -2.15 20.11
N ASP A 19 3.78 -1.37 20.66
CA ASP A 19 2.42 -1.83 20.94
C ASP A 19 1.39 -1.10 20.08
N PRO A 20 0.89 -1.72 18.99
CA PRO A 20 -0.12 -1.12 18.13
C PRO A 20 -1.46 -0.92 18.86
N CYS A 21 -1.72 -1.68 19.93
CA CYS A 21 -2.94 -1.60 20.74
C CYS A 21 -2.88 -0.54 21.84
N SER A 22 -1.85 0.31 21.87
CA SER A 22 -1.75 1.36 22.89
C SER A 22 -2.77 2.51 22.71
N THR A 23 -3.34 2.70 21.52
CA THR A 23 -4.40 3.70 21.23
C THR A 23 -5.78 3.05 21.00
N PRO A 24 -6.90 3.79 21.25
CA PRO A 24 -8.23 3.32 20.89
C PRO A 24 -8.38 2.97 19.41
N LEU A 25 -7.82 3.80 18.51
CA LEU A 25 -7.86 3.55 17.07
C LEU A 25 -7.09 2.27 16.71
N GLY A 26 -5.86 2.13 17.20
CA GLY A 26 -5.05 0.93 16.99
C GLY A 26 -5.75 -0.35 17.46
N ARG A 27 -6.34 -0.36 18.67
CA ARG A 27 -7.12 -1.52 19.16
C ARG A 27 -8.29 -1.88 18.27
N ILE A 28 -9.03 -0.88 17.80
CA ILE A 28 -10.21 -1.10 16.97
C ILE A 28 -9.78 -1.65 15.61
N LEU A 29 -8.79 -1.03 14.97
CA LEU A 29 -8.29 -1.50 13.68
C LEU A 29 -7.70 -2.91 13.77
N SER A 30 -6.91 -3.21 14.80
CA SER A 30 -6.40 -4.58 15.04
C SER A 30 -7.50 -5.61 15.29
N SER A 31 -8.70 -5.18 15.71
CA SER A 31 -9.86 -6.07 15.88
C SER A 31 -10.69 -6.23 14.60
N LEU A 32 -10.65 -5.24 13.71
CA LEU A 32 -11.45 -5.20 12.49
C LEU A 32 -10.72 -5.79 11.28
N LEU A 33 -9.41 -5.60 11.21
CA LEU A 33 -8.58 -5.95 10.06
C LEU A 33 -7.86 -7.27 10.31
N ALA A 34 -7.77 -8.10 9.27
CA ALA A 34 -7.05 -9.37 9.34
C ALA A 34 -5.53 -9.18 9.19
N SER A 35 -5.11 -8.14 8.47
CA SER A 35 -3.71 -7.82 8.23
C SER A 35 -2.98 -7.37 9.51
N PRO A 36 -1.69 -7.72 9.66
CA PRO A 36 -0.88 -7.24 10.77
C PRO A 36 -0.73 -5.71 10.72
N ILE A 37 -0.74 -5.05 11.88
CA ILE A 37 -0.63 -3.59 11.97
C ILE A 37 0.70 -3.19 12.61
N THR A 38 1.52 -2.47 11.85
CA THR A 38 2.74 -1.80 12.31
C THR A 38 2.42 -0.34 12.54
N ARG A 39 2.67 0.18 13.74
CA ARG A 39 2.29 1.55 14.09
C ARG A 39 3.50 2.47 14.22
N PHE A 40 3.34 3.69 13.73
CA PHE A 40 4.22 4.81 13.98
C PHE A 40 3.45 5.98 14.59
N THR A 41 4.16 6.78 15.39
CA THR A 41 3.71 8.10 15.80
C THR A 41 4.56 9.17 15.16
N VAL A 42 3.96 10.31 14.86
CA VAL A 42 4.70 11.51 14.47
C VAL A 42 4.72 12.45 15.67
N GLU A 43 5.89 12.97 16.04
CA GLU A 43 5.96 14.12 16.94
C GLU A 43 5.43 15.35 16.22
N VAL A 44 4.44 15.98 16.85
CA VAL A 44 3.64 17.02 16.24
C VAL A 44 3.73 18.30 17.07
N GLU A 45 4.41 19.31 16.54
CA GLU A 45 4.15 20.74 16.83
C GLU A 45 2.84 21.22 16.14
N ASP A 46 2.29 20.39 15.24
CA ASP A 46 1.38 20.75 14.14
C ASP A 46 0.05 19.98 14.22
N ALA A 47 -0.89 20.45 15.04
CA ALA A 47 -2.12 19.76 15.51
C ALA A 47 -3.10 19.19 14.45
N ASP A 48 -2.73 19.15 13.18
CA ASP A 48 -3.61 18.87 12.03
C ASP A 48 -3.35 17.50 11.35
N LEU A 49 -2.34 16.72 11.76
CA LEU A 49 -2.12 15.39 11.17
C LEU A 49 -3.26 14.43 11.54
N THR A 50 -4.08 14.06 10.56
CA THR A 50 -5.09 13.02 10.72
C THR A 50 -4.45 11.63 10.64
N PRO A 51 -4.91 10.65 11.46
CA PRO A 51 -4.44 9.28 11.34
C PRO A 51 -4.65 8.73 9.94
N VAL A 52 -3.65 8.02 9.44
CA VAL A 52 -3.64 7.41 8.10
C VAL A 52 -3.12 5.98 8.17
N ALA A 53 -3.66 5.11 7.33
CA ALA A 53 -3.20 3.74 7.17
C ALA A 53 -2.90 3.44 5.69
N ILE A 54 -1.83 2.71 5.44
CA ILE A 54 -1.34 2.37 4.09
C ILE A 54 -0.82 0.93 4.14
N TYR A 55 -1.02 0.14 3.09
CA TYR A 55 -0.38 -1.17 2.99
C TYR A 55 1.13 -1.02 2.79
N ALA A 56 1.93 -1.89 3.39
CA ALA A 56 3.39 -1.84 3.31
C ALA A 56 3.88 -2.09 1.87
N GLY A 57 3.17 -2.91 1.08
CA GLY A 57 3.48 -3.14 -0.33
C GLY A 57 3.20 -1.94 -1.25
N GLU A 58 2.58 -0.87 -0.77
CA GLU A 58 2.26 0.30 -1.60
C GLU A 58 3.51 1.03 -2.08
N GLU A 59 3.58 1.30 -3.38
CA GLU A 59 4.62 2.14 -3.96
C GLU A 59 4.50 3.58 -3.43
N VAL A 60 5.52 4.03 -2.68
CA VAL A 60 5.58 5.38 -2.09
C VAL A 60 6.56 6.29 -2.81
N ILE A 61 7.57 5.70 -3.46
CA ILE A 61 8.51 6.34 -4.37
C ILE A 61 8.71 5.44 -5.59
N SER A 62 9.16 6.00 -6.71
CA SER A 62 9.29 5.23 -7.94
C SER A 62 10.21 4.02 -7.76
N GLY A 63 9.66 2.82 -7.92
CA GLY A 63 10.36 1.55 -7.81
C GLY A 63 10.61 1.06 -6.38
N ALA A 64 10.03 1.66 -5.35
CA ALA A 64 10.13 1.13 -3.98
C ALA A 64 8.81 1.25 -3.20
N SER A 65 8.46 0.15 -2.55
CA SER A 65 7.32 0.05 -1.65
C SER A 65 7.59 0.74 -0.31
N LEU A 66 6.54 0.94 0.48
CA LEU A 66 6.69 1.43 1.85
C LEU A 66 7.48 0.42 2.71
N ALA A 67 7.34 -0.88 2.47
CA ALA A 67 8.12 -1.92 3.14
C ALA A 67 9.62 -1.73 2.89
N ASP A 68 10.03 -1.56 1.63
CA ASP A 68 11.44 -1.33 1.28
C ASP A 68 12.02 -0.10 1.98
N VAL A 69 11.25 0.99 2.01
CA VAL A 69 11.65 2.24 2.66
C VAL A 69 11.78 2.05 4.18
N LEU A 70 10.85 1.32 4.81
CA LEU A 70 10.89 1.08 6.25
C LEU A 70 11.97 0.09 6.67
N GLU A 71 12.29 -0.89 5.83
CA GLU A 71 13.45 -1.76 6.03
C GLU A 71 14.74 -0.93 6.03
N GLN A 72 14.91 -0.04 5.04
CA GLN A 72 16.10 0.78 4.92
C GLN A 72 16.24 1.80 6.06
N GLU A 73 15.16 2.49 6.43
CA GLU A 73 15.23 3.61 7.38
C GLU A 73 15.06 3.18 8.84
N PHE A 74 14.34 2.08 9.10
CA PHE A 74 14.04 1.60 10.45
C PHE A 74 14.51 0.17 10.74
N GLY A 75 15.00 -0.57 9.73
CA GLY A 75 15.36 -1.99 9.89
C GLY A 75 14.15 -2.90 10.12
N LEU A 76 12.97 -2.47 9.67
CA LEU A 76 11.71 -3.20 9.84
C LEU A 76 11.37 -3.97 8.57
N ASP A 77 11.47 -5.30 8.65
CA ASP A 77 11.02 -6.23 7.61
C ASP A 77 9.50 -6.46 7.77
N LEU A 78 8.72 -5.99 6.80
CA LEU A 78 7.26 -6.01 6.82
C LEU A 78 6.72 -6.78 5.61
N GLU A 79 5.72 -7.64 5.84
CA GLU A 79 4.97 -8.29 4.75
C GLU A 79 4.20 -7.24 3.92
N GLU A 80 4.04 -7.47 2.62
CA GLU A 80 3.41 -6.50 1.71
C GLU A 80 1.95 -6.17 2.10
N ASP A 81 1.23 -7.13 2.66
CA ASP A 81 -0.15 -6.98 3.13
C ASP A 81 -0.25 -6.41 4.56
N ALA A 82 0.87 -6.16 5.23
CA ALA A 82 0.89 -5.47 6.51
C ALA A 82 0.40 -4.02 6.36
N ILE A 83 -0.28 -3.53 7.39
CA ILE A 83 -0.82 -2.17 7.41
C ILE A 83 0.09 -1.31 8.28
N VAL A 84 0.59 -0.23 7.69
CA VAL A 84 1.33 0.81 8.40
C VAL A 84 0.34 1.89 8.84
N LEU A 85 0.10 1.97 10.16
CA LEU A 85 -0.74 2.99 10.78
C LEU A 85 0.13 4.13 11.32
N ILE A 86 -0.19 5.37 10.94
CA ILE A 86 0.54 6.56 11.37
C ILE A 86 -0.43 7.47 12.12
N GLU A 87 -0.09 7.79 13.36
CA GLU A 87 -0.90 8.62 14.25
C GLU A 87 -0.11 9.83 14.77
N PRO A 88 -0.75 10.97 15.06
CA PRO A 88 -0.10 12.01 15.85
C PRO A 88 0.23 11.48 17.25
N CYS A 89 1.38 11.87 17.80
CA CYS A 89 1.71 11.58 19.19
C CYS A 89 0.72 12.31 20.11
N ALA A 90 -0.13 11.57 20.81
CA ALA A 90 -1.09 12.16 21.74
C ALA A 90 -0.36 12.60 23.02
N PRO A 91 -0.60 13.83 23.54
CA PRO A 91 -0.08 14.20 24.84
C PRO A 91 -0.63 13.26 25.92
N ILE A 92 0.25 12.84 26.83
CA ILE A 92 0.05 11.82 27.88
C ILE A 92 -1.17 12.12 28.80
N ALA A 93 -1.70 13.35 28.79
CA ALA A 93 -2.94 13.73 29.46
C ALA A 93 -4.16 13.49 28.54
N SER A 94 -4.57 12.24 28.43
CA SER A 94 -5.65 11.76 27.56
C SER A 94 -7.01 12.39 27.88
N THR A 95 -7.48 13.31 27.03
CA THR A 95 -8.92 13.51 26.88
C THR A 95 -9.52 12.22 26.28
N PRO A 96 -10.68 11.76 26.76
CA PRO A 96 -11.34 10.62 26.15
C PRO A 96 -11.63 10.94 24.69
N SER A 97 -11.24 10.03 23.79
CA SER A 97 -11.47 10.17 22.35
C SER A 97 -12.95 10.41 22.08
N CYS A 98 -13.30 11.52 21.43
CA CYS A 98 -14.66 11.78 20.99
C CYS A 98 -15.12 10.62 20.08
N PRO A 99 -16.17 9.85 20.44
CA PRO A 99 -16.57 8.67 19.67
C PRO A 99 -16.92 8.98 18.21
N VAL A 100 -17.47 10.16 17.93
CA VAL A 100 -17.78 10.62 16.57
C VAL A 100 -16.49 10.84 15.77
N ALA A 101 -15.50 11.51 16.36
CA ALA A 101 -14.21 11.73 15.71
C ALA A 101 -13.49 10.41 15.43
N LEU A 102 -13.50 9.49 16.40
CA LEU A 102 -12.92 8.16 16.24
C LEU A 102 -13.64 7.35 15.14
N GLY A 103 -14.97 7.38 15.11
CA GLY A 103 -15.77 6.74 14.06
C GLY A 103 -15.46 7.30 12.66
N HIS A 104 -15.26 8.62 12.54
CA HIS A 104 -14.83 9.24 11.30
C HIS A 104 -13.43 8.75 10.85
N GLN A 105 -12.47 8.68 11.77
CA GLN A 105 -11.12 8.18 11.49
C GLN A 105 -11.15 6.72 11.01
N ILE A 106 -11.89 5.86 11.71
CA ILE A 106 -12.04 4.44 11.34
C ILE A 106 -12.67 4.32 9.95
N GLY A 107 -13.80 5.01 9.72
CA GLY A 107 -14.50 4.96 8.44
C GLY A 107 -13.62 5.44 7.29
N HIS A 108 -12.89 6.54 7.48
CA HIS A 108 -11.94 7.05 6.50
C HIS A 108 -10.86 6.01 6.17
N ILE A 109 -10.20 5.45 7.18
CA ILE A 109 -9.14 4.44 7.01
C ILE A 109 -9.63 3.21 6.26
N ILE A 110 -10.77 2.64 6.66
CA ILE A 110 -11.33 1.44 6.01
C ILE A 110 -11.63 1.71 4.54
N VAL A 111 -12.24 2.86 4.22
CA VAL A 111 -12.54 3.23 2.84
C VAL A 111 -11.26 3.47 2.03
N SER A 112 -10.25 4.13 2.61
CA SER A 112 -8.96 4.36 1.95
C SER A 112 -8.25 3.06 1.61
N LEU A 113 -8.16 2.11 2.56
CA LEU A 113 -7.53 0.80 2.32
C LEU A 113 -8.27 0.02 1.23
N ALA A 114 -9.60 0.03 1.22
CA ALA A 114 -10.40 -0.67 0.22
C ALA A 114 -10.33 -0.05 -1.20
N GLN A 115 -9.95 1.22 -1.32
CA GLN A 115 -9.73 1.86 -2.63
C GLN A 115 -8.40 1.46 -3.24
N ILE A 116 -7.38 1.28 -2.41
CA ILE A 116 -6.01 0.94 -2.82
C ILE A 116 -5.95 -0.45 -3.49
N GLU A 117 -6.65 -1.45 -2.93
CA GLU A 117 -6.75 -2.78 -3.55
C GLU A 117 -7.32 -2.76 -4.98
N ARG A 118 -8.17 -1.79 -5.31
CA ARG A 118 -8.73 -1.68 -6.67
C ARG A 118 -7.73 -1.14 -7.69
N ASP A 119 -6.81 -0.29 -7.28
CA ASP A 119 -5.79 0.26 -8.18
C ASP A 119 -4.67 -0.77 -8.42
N GLY A 120 -4.31 -1.56 -7.39
CA GLY A 120 -3.33 -2.65 -7.49
C GLY A 120 -3.80 -3.88 -8.29
N PHE A 121 -5.12 -4.14 -8.40
CA PHE A 121 -5.63 -5.27 -9.20
C PHE A 121 -5.56 -5.03 -10.73
N THR A 122 -5.24 -3.82 -11.18
CA THR A 122 -5.19 -3.53 -12.64
C THR A 122 -3.87 -3.90 -13.32
N THR A 123 -2.84 -4.30 -12.57
CA THR A 123 -1.49 -4.49 -13.13
C THR A 123 -1.00 -5.93 -13.22
N SER A 124 -1.74 -6.93 -12.71
CA SER A 124 -1.31 -8.34 -12.79
C SER A 124 -2.19 -9.27 -13.65
N GLU A 125 -3.43 -8.92 -14.01
CA GLU A 125 -4.24 -9.71 -14.96
C GLU A 125 -4.31 -9.14 -16.39
N SER A 126 -3.76 -7.95 -16.65
CA SER A 126 -3.75 -7.36 -17.99
C SER A 126 -2.56 -7.77 -18.86
N LEU A 127 -1.65 -8.62 -18.36
CA LEU A 127 -0.48 -9.09 -19.12
C LEU A 127 -0.71 -10.38 -19.94
N LEU A 128 -1.94 -10.90 -20.04
CA LEU A 128 -2.24 -12.07 -20.88
C LEU A 128 -3.39 -11.91 -21.88
N SER A 129 -3.86 -10.71 -22.19
CA SER A 129 -4.88 -10.53 -23.23
C SER A 129 -4.59 -9.37 -24.17
N ALA A 130 -4.59 -9.67 -25.47
CA ALA A 130 -4.66 -8.76 -26.62
C ALA A 130 -3.37 -8.24 -27.30
N GLY A 131 -2.17 -8.74 -26.97
CA GLY A 131 -0.93 -8.33 -27.67
C GLY A 131 -0.33 -9.33 -28.68
N ASN A 132 -0.29 -10.62 -28.33
CA ASN A 132 0.65 -11.55 -28.99
C ASN A 132 0.04 -12.55 -29.98
N ILE A 133 -1.27 -12.50 -30.24
CA ILE A 133 -1.92 -13.43 -31.20
C ILE A 133 -1.94 -12.86 -32.64
N ALA A 134 -1.85 -11.54 -32.81
CA ALA A 134 -1.98 -10.92 -34.14
C ALA A 134 -0.71 -10.97 -35.00
N HIS A 135 0.49 -11.13 -34.42
CA HIS A 135 1.74 -11.06 -35.20
C HIS A 135 2.33 -12.44 -35.59
N SER A 136 1.90 -13.53 -34.96
CA SER A 136 2.41 -14.87 -35.29
C SER A 136 1.65 -15.55 -36.43
N ILE A 137 0.36 -15.22 -36.64
CA ILE A 137 -0.46 -15.88 -37.67
C ILE A 137 -0.22 -15.30 -39.08
N HIS A 138 0.25 -14.05 -39.20
CA HIS A 138 0.54 -13.46 -40.51
C HIS A 138 1.89 -13.93 -41.10
N HIS A 139 2.88 -14.24 -40.26
CA HIS A 139 4.20 -14.66 -40.73
C HIS A 139 4.30 -16.16 -41.04
N GLN A 140 3.33 -16.97 -40.63
CA GLN A 140 3.33 -18.43 -40.86
C GLN A 140 2.56 -18.86 -42.12
N MET A 141 1.78 -17.98 -42.77
CA MET A 141 1.08 -18.30 -44.02
C MET A 141 1.84 -17.91 -45.31
N LEU A 142 2.98 -17.21 -45.22
CA LEU A 142 3.75 -16.76 -46.40
C LEU A 142 5.01 -17.57 -46.69
N HIS A 143 5.31 -18.62 -45.90
CA HIS A 143 6.47 -19.49 -46.14
C HIS A 143 6.15 -20.96 -46.43
N THR A 144 4.88 -21.34 -46.64
CA THR A 144 4.49 -22.67 -47.09
C THR A 144 3.85 -22.63 -48.48
N ALA A 145 4.57 -22.10 -49.46
CA ALA A 145 4.23 -22.22 -50.87
C ALA A 145 5.45 -22.68 -51.68
N THR A 146 5.89 -23.90 -51.42
CA THR A 146 6.40 -24.80 -52.46
C THR A 146 5.55 -26.06 -52.42
N PRO A 147 5.04 -26.49 -53.57
CA PRO A 147 5.43 -27.82 -54.02
C PRO A 147 5.74 -27.85 -55.52
N GLY A 148 6.87 -28.47 -55.86
CA GLY A 148 7.08 -29.03 -57.19
C GLY A 148 6.36 -30.38 -57.34
N GLU A 149 6.18 -30.75 -58.62
CA GLU A 149 5.94 -32.11 -59.16
C GLU A 149 4.58 -32.76 -58.84
N HIS A 150 3.86 -33.47 -59.71
CA HIS A 150 4.14 -34.24 -60.93
C HIS A 150 2.78 -34.55 -61.61
N ILE A 151 2.62 -34.54 -62.93
CA ILE A 151 1.68 -35.46 -63.64
C ILE A 151 2.27 -35.84 -65.01
N HIS A 152 2.18 -37.15 -65.30
CA HIS A 152 2.60 -37.96 -66.45
C HIS A 152 2.38 -37.40 -67.86
#